data_AF-A0A939XLE3-F1
#
_entry.id   AF-A0A939XLE3-F1
#
_cell.length_a   1.000
_cell.length_b   1.000
_cell.length_c   1.000
_cell.angle_alpha   90.00
_cell.angle_beta   90.00
_cell.angle_gamma   90.00
#
_symmetry.space_group_name_H-M   'P 1'
#
loop_
_entity.id
_entity.type
_entity.pdbx_description
1 polymer ?
#
loop_
_entity_poly.entity_id
_entity_poly.type
_entity_poly.pdbx_seq_one_letter_code
_entity_poly.pdbx_strand_id
1 'polypeptide(L)'
;MEFLNNLARIFVYDPEAPLLFNSGQFLLLFLVFLTIYNLIYKRKQLVSIYITLFSLFFYYKSSGNYVVILVATTILDYLIGNRLAATEDTRKRKWWVFAGVVPSMLLLAYFKYTNFIIFNIDQLIGSNFGFTEIFLPVGISFYTFQSVSYIIDIY
;
A
#
# COMPACT_ATOMS: atom_id res chain seq x y z
N MET A 1 -3.11 23.65 -25.41
CA MET A 1 -2.84 23.66 -23.96
C MET A 1 -3.93 22.92 -23.17
N GLU A 2 -5.20 23.20 -23.43
CA GLU A 2 -6.34 22.57 -22.73
C GLU A 2 -6.41 21.03 -22.88
N PHE A 3 -6.12 20.50 -24.08
CA PHE A 3 -6.10 19.05 -24.35
C PHE A 3 -5.02 18.29 -23.55
N LEU A 4 -3.82 18.86 -23.41
CA LEU A 4 -2.73 18.26 -22.61
C LEU A 4 -3.05 18.29 -21.11
N ASN A 5 -3.71 19.34 -20.64
CA ASN A 5 -4.18 19.44 -19.26
C ASN A 5 -5.29 18.42 -18.96
N ASN A 6 -6.19 18.16 -19.91
CA ASN A 6 -7.22 17.14 -19.77
C ASN A 6 -6.63 15.72 -19.76
N LEU A 7 -5.60 15.45 -20.56
CA LEU A 7 -4.87 14.18 -20.50
C LEU A 7 -4.10 14.00 -19.19
N ALA A 8 -3.45 15.06 -18.68
CA ALA A 8 -2.74 15.01 -17.40
C ALA A 8 -3.68 14.68 -16.23
N ARG A 9 -4.92 15.20 -16.24
CA ARG A 9 -5.95 14.87 -15.23
C ARG A 9 -6.29 13.37 -15.19
N ILE A 10 -6.21 12.66 -16.33
CA ILE A 10 -6.43 11.21 -16.37
C ILE A 10 -5.34 10.45 -15.61
N PHE A 11 -4.13 11.00 -15.46
CA PHE A 11 -3.03 10.35 -14.73
C PHE A 11 -2.87 10.81 -13.28
N VAL A 12 -3.39 11.99 -12.93
CA VAL A 12 -3.32 12.54 -11.56
C VAL A 12 -4.39 11.91 -10.67
N TYR A 13 -4.05 11.60 -9.42
CA TYR A 13 -5.02 11.11 -8.43
C TYR A 13 -6.13 12.15 -8.17
N ASP A 14 -7.38 11.69 -8.18
CA ASP A 14 -8.55 12.50 -7.83
C ASP A 14 -9.17 11.93 -6.54
N PRO A 15 -9.14 12.67 -5.42
CA PRO A 15 -9.74 12.23 -4.16
C PRO A 15 -11.25 11.99 -4.24
N GLU A 16 -11.97 12.66 -5.14
CA GLU A 16 -13.43 12.53 -5.26
C GLU A 16 -13.85 11.36 -6.16
N ALA A 17 -12.92 10.84 -6.97
CA ALA A 17 -13.14 9.73 -7.88
C ALA A 17 -11.97 8.71 -7.86
N PRO A 18 -11.73 8.04 -6.72
CA PRO A 18 -10.69 7.03 -6.62
C PRO A 18 -10.99 5.85 -7.56
N LEU A 19 -9.95 5.29 -8.17
CA LEU A 19 -10.11 4.13 -9.05
C LEU A 19 -10.39 2.86 -8.24
N LEU A 20 -11.67 2.52 -8.09
CA LEU A 20 -12.10 1.34 -7.34
C LEU A 20 -11.98 0.05 -8.18
N PHE A 21 -11.63 -1.05 -7.51
CA PHE A 21 -11.52 -2.39 -8.12
C PHE A 21 -12.82 -2.92 -8.73
N ASN A 22 -13.98 -2.52 -8.20
CA ASN A 22 -15.29 -2.95 -8.69
C ASN A 22 -15.87 -2.02 -9.77
N SER A 23 -15.09 -1.04 -10.26
CA SER A 23 -15.54 -0.08 -11.25
C SER A 23 -15.37 -0.59 -12.70
N GLY A 24 -16.22 -0.11 -13.62
CA GLY A 24 -16.05 -0.38 -15.05
C GLY A 24 -14.76 0.22 -15.62
N GLN A 25 -14.28 1.32 -15.04
CA GLN A 25 -12.99 1.93 -15.41
C GLN A 25 -11.82 1.00 -15.12
N PHE A 26 -11.83 0.31 -13.97
CA PHE A 26 -10.83 -0.69 -13.64
C PHE A 26 -10.85 -1.86 -14.63
N LEU A 27 -12.03 -2.37 -15.01
CA LEU A 27 -12.13 -3.47 -15.98
C LEU A 27 -11.52 -3.10 -17.34
N LEU A 28 -11.79 -1.90 -17.85
CA LEU A 28 -11.19 -1.42 -19.10
C LEU A 28 -9.67 -1.28 -18.98
N LEU A 29 -9.17 -0.66 -17.90
CA LEU A 29 -7.74 -0.56 -17.63
C LEU A 29 -7.09 -1.95 -17.53
N PHE A 30 -7.75 -2.90 -16.88
CA PHE A 30 -7.29 -4.27 -16.70
C PHE A 30 -7.24 -5.04 -18.02
N LEU A 31 -8.18 -4.83 -18.94
CA LEU A 31 -8.13 -5.41 -20.29
C LEU A 31 -6.94 -4.88 -21.11
N VAL A 32 -6.67 -3.58 -21.02
CA VAL A 32 -5.46 -2.98 -21.63
C VAL A 32 -4.21 -3.59 -21.00
N PHE A 33 -4.20 -3.76 -19.68
CA PHE A 33 -3.11 -4.40 -18.95
C PHE A 33 -2.84 -5.83 -19.44
N LEU A 34 -3.89 -6.65 -19.55
CA LEU A 34 -3.78 -8.03 -20.05
C LEU A 34 -3.24 -8.09 -21.48
N THR A 35 -3.65 -7.15 -22.33
CA THR A 35 -3.17 -7.07 -23.71
C THR A 35 -1.67 -6.83 -23.75
N ILE A 36 -1.17 -5.84 -23.00
CA ILE A 36 0.26 -5.52 -22.93
C ILE A 36 1.03 -6.67 -22.28
N TYR A 37 0.52 -7.23 -21.18
CA TYR A 37 1.11 -8.39 -20.50
C TYR A 37 1.35 -9.55 -21.48
N ASN A 38 0.35 -9.89 -22.30
CA ASN A 38 0.45 -10.97 -23.29
C ASN A 38 1.46 -10.66 -24.41
N LEU A 39 1.75 -9.39 -24.72
CA LEU A 39 2.80 -9.05 -25.68
C LEU A 39 4.21 -9.23 -25.10
N ILE A 40 4.37 -9.02 -23.79
CA ILE A 40 5.68 -9.04 -23.13
C ILE A 40 5.96 -10.31 -22.31
N TYR A 41 5.00 -11.23 -22.17
CA TYR A 41 5.06 -12.36 -21.21
C TYR A 41 6.32 -13.24 -21.32
N LYS A 42 6.90 -13.36 -22.52
CA LYS A 42 8.13 -14.13 -22.77
C LYS A 42 9.38 -13.48 -22.14
N ARG A 43 9.35 -12.18 -21.87
CA ARG A 43 10.48 -11.39 -21.35
C ARG A 43 10.32 -11.17 -19.84
N LYS A 44 10.76 -12.15 -19.03
CA LYS A 44 10.55 -12.17 -17.56
C LYS A 44 10.89 -10.86 -16.84
N GLN A 45 12.00 -10.21 -17.21
CA GLN A 45 12.39 -8.93 -16.61
C GLN A 45 11.38 -7.81 -16.91
N LEU A 46 10.95 -7.67 -18.17
CA LEU A 46 9.95 -6.68 -18.56
C LEU A 46 8.61 -6.94 -17.89
N VAL A 47 8.21 -8.20 -17.77
CA VAL A 47 6.98 -8.60 -17.07
C VAL A 47 7.02 -8.15 -15.62
N SER A 48 8.11 -8.44 -14.91
CA SER A 48 8.25 -8.06 -13.50
C SER A 48 8.20 -6.53 -13.30
N ILE A 49 8.93 -5.77 -14.12
CA ILE A 49 8.91 -4.31 -14.08
C ILE A 49 7.50 -3.79 -14.40
N TYR A 50 6.86 -4.34 -15.44
CA TYR A 50 5.54 -3.94 -15.87
C TYR A 50 4.47 -4.17 -14.80
N ILE A 51 4.43 -5.35 -14.18
CA ILE A 51 3.48 -5.67 -13.11
C ILE A 51 3.68 -4.73 -11.92
N THR A 52 4.93 -4.50 -11.51
CA THR A 52 5.25 -3.61 -10.39
C THR A 52 4.87 -2.16 -10.67
N LEU A 53 5.18 -1.64 -11.86
CA LEU A 53 4.79 -0.27 -12.23
C LEU A 53 3.28 -0.13 -12.33
N PHE A 54 2.60 -1.13 -12.91
CA PHE A 54 1.14 -1.12 -13.00
C PHE A 54 0.48 -1.20 -11.63
N SER A 55 0.97 -2.04 -10.71
CA SER A 55 0.42 -2.15 -9.36
C SER A 55 0.62 -0.85 -8.57
N LEU A 56 1.79 -0.22 -8.67
CA LEU A 56 2.06 1.08 -8.06
C LEU A 56 1.19 2.19 -8.65
N PHE A 57 1.04 2.23 -9.98
CA PHE A 57 0.16 3.19 -10.64
C PHE A 57 -1.30 3.01 -10.21
N PHE A 58 -1.79 1.77 -10.21
CA PHE A 58 -3.14 1.46 -9.79
C PHE A 58 -3.37 1.85 -8.33
N TYR A 59 -2.43 1.51 -7.44
CA TYR A 59 -2.52 1.88 -6.03
C TYR A 59 -2.50 3.40 -5.82
N TYR A 60 -1.65 4.13 -6.55
CA TYR A 60 -1.66 5.60 -6.54
C TYR A 60 -3.00 6.17 -7.01
N LYS A 61 -3.61 5.59 -8.04
CA LYS A 61 -4.94 6.02 -8.51
C LYS A 61 -6.08 5.68 -7.54
N SER A 62 -5.92 4.66 -6.71
CA SER A 62 -6.92 4.25 -5.72
C SER A 62 -6.77 4.96 -4.37
N SER A 63 -5.53 5.24 -3.94
CA SER A 63 -5.21 5.69 -2.58
C SER A 63 -4.29 6.92 -2.56
N GLY A 64 -4.05 7.57 -3.69
CA GLY A 64 -3.24 8.78 -3.79
C GLY A 64 -1.82 8.62 -3.23
N ASN A 65 -1.40 9.60 -2.42
CA ASN A 65 -0.04 9.70 -1.89
C ASN A 65 0.31 8.58 -0.89
N TYR A 66 -0.67 7.80 -0.40
CA TYR A 66 -0.40 6.64 0.45
C TYR A 66 0.43 5.55 -0.26
N VAL A 67 0.63 5.64 -1.59
CA VAL A 67 1.58 4.79 -2.32
C VAL A 67 3.01 4.91 -1.77
N VAL A 68 3.38 6.08 -1.23
CA VAL A 68 4.70 6.30 -0.60
C VAL A 68 4.87 5.41 0.61
N ILE A 69 3.81 5.24 1.41
CA ILE A 69 3.82 4.33 2.56
C ILE A 69 4.03 2.90 2.08
N LEU A 70 3.29 2.46 1.05
CA LEU A 70 3.41 1.11 0.51
C LEU A 70 4.83 0.81 -0.03
N VAL A 71 5.43 1.77 -0.73
CA VAL A 71 6.81 1.63 -1.22
C VAL A 71 7.80 1.62 -0.06
N ALA A 72 7.63 2.51 0.92
CA ALA A 72 8.48 2.57 2.10
C ALA A 72 8.41 1.27 2.92
N THR A 73 7.22 0.73 3.17
CA THR A 73 7.06 -0.55 3.88
C THR A 73 7.69 -1.70 3.11
N THR A 74 7.50 -1.75 1.79
CA THR A 74 8.11 -2.80 0.94
C THR A 74 9.64 -2.74 0.96
N ILE A 75 10.23 -1.53 0.89
CA ILE A 75 11.68 -1.36 0.98
C ILE A 75 12.19 -1.76 2.37
N LEU A 76 11.51 -1.32 3.44
CA LEU A 76 11.88 -1.68 4.81
C LEU A 76 11.82 -3.20 5.02
N ASP A 77 10.76 -3.85 4.56
CA ASP A 77 10.61 -5.30 4.62
C ASP A 77 11.76 -5.99 3.90
N TYR A 78 12.08 -5.57 2.67
CA TYR A 78 13.19 -6.14 1.91
C TYR A 78 14.53 -6.00 2.65
N LEU A 79 14.82 -4.81 3.20
CA LEU A 79 16.04 -4.56 3.95
C LEU A 79 16.13 -5.40 5.22
N ILE A 80 15.03 -5.47 5.99
CA ILE A 80 14.96 -6.25 7.23
C ILE A 80 15.06 -7.75 6.93
N GLY A 81 14.32 -8.24 5.94
CA GLY A 81 14.36 -9.65 5.50
C GLY A 81 15.76 -10.06 5.05
N ASN A 82 16.44 -9.22 4.27
CA ASN A 82 17.82 -9.50 3.85
C ASN A 82 18.81 -9.52 5.03
N ARG A 83 18.67 -8.60 6.00
CA ARG A 83 19.50 -8.61 7.22
C ARG A 83 19.19 -9.79 8.13
N LEU A 84 17.92 -10.17 8.23
CA LEU A 84 17.44 -11.30 9.01
C LEU A 84 18.01 -12.60 8.45
N ALA A 85 17.93 -12.81 7.13
CA ALA A 85 18.48 -13.98 6.45
C ALA A 85 20.00 -14.14 6.69
N ALA A 86 20.75 -13.04 6.73
CA ALA A 86 22.20 -13.04 6.97
C ALA A 86 22.60 -13.13 8.45
N THR A 87 21.65 -13.12 9.39
CA THR A 87 21.95 -13.13 10.83
C THR A 87 21.79 -14.53 11.41
N GLU A 88 22.85 -15.10 11.98
CA GLU A 88 22.84 -16.42 12.65
C GLU A 88 22.44 -16.33 14.13
N ASP A 89 22.76 -15.22 14.80
CA ASP A 89 22.46 -15.02 16.22
C ASP A 89 20.94 -14.90 16.47
N THR A 90 20.38 -15.91 17.16
CA THR A 90 18.96 -16.02 17.51
C THR A 90 18.41 -14.78 18.18
N ARG A 91 19.18 -14.08 19.03
CA ARG A 91 18.70 -12.88 19.73
C ARG A 91 18.56 -11.71 18.75
N LYS A 92 19.52 -11.54 17.84
CA LYS A 92 19.48 -10.49 16.81
C LYS A 92 18.40 -10.76 15.77
N ARG A 93 18.17 -12.03 15.39
CA ARG A 93 17.05 -12.41 14.52
C ARG A 93 15.70 -11.99 15.10
N LYS A 94 15.46 -12.24 16.40
CA LYS A 94 14.23 -11.79 17.08
C LYS A 94 14.04 -10.27 17.03
N TRP A 95 15.12 -9.51 17.18
CA TRP A 95 15.07 -8.05 17.04
C TRP A 95 14.73 -7.60 15.61
N TRP A 96 15.26 -8.26 14.58
CA TRP A 96 14.89 -7.97 13.19
C TRP A 96 13.41 -8.24 12.92
N VAL A 97 12.88 -9.36 13.42
CA VAL A 97 11.44 -9.65 13.33
C VAL A 97 10.61 -8.58 14.02
N PHE A 98 10.99 -8.19 15.25
CA PHE A 98 10.31 -7.12 15.97
C PHE A 98 10.33 -5.80 15.19
N ALA A 99 11.48 -5.46 14.61
CA ALA A 99 11.66 -4.25 13.80
C ALA A 99 10.85 -4.26 12.49
N GLY A 100 10.52 -5.43 11.92
CA GLY A 100 9.66 -5.54 10.74
C GLY A 100 8.17 -5.55 11.09
N VAL A 101 7.79 -6.33 12.10
CA VAL A 101 6.38 -6.55 12.44
C VAL A 101 5.75 -5.36 13.16
N VAL A 102 6.45 -4.76 14.12
CA VAL A 102 5.86 -3.69 14.96
C VAL A 102 5.50 -2.45 14.15
N PRO A 103 6.36 -1.89 13.28
CA PRO A 103 5.99 -0.73 12.46
C PRO A 103 4.80 -1.03 11.55
N SER A 104 4.75 -2.21 10.92
CA SER A 104 3.62 -2.62 10.08
C SER A 104 2.32 -2.70 10.88
N MET A 105 2.34 -3.32 12.06
CA MET A 105 1.18 -3.39 12.95
C MET A 105 0.74 -2.02 13.48
N LEU A 106 1.68 -1.15 13.85
CA LEU A 106 1.37 0.22 14.30
C LEU A 106 0.73 1.04 13.18
N LEU A 107 1.22 0.91 11.96
CA LEU A 107 0.66 1.60 10.80
C LEU A 107 -0.78 1.14 10.52
N LEU A 108 -1.01 -0.18 10.55
CA LEU A 108 -2.36 -0.73 10.44
C LEU A 108 -3.27 -0.24 11.58
N ALA A 109 -2.76 -0.22 12.83
CA ALA A 109 -3.51 0.23 13.98
C ALA A 109 -3.92 1.70 13.85
N TYR A 110 -2.98 2.56 13.45
CA TYR A 110 -3.21 3.99 13.24
C TYR A 110 -4.30 4.24 12.20
N PHE A 111 -4.21 3.64 11.01
CA PHE A 111 -5.19 3.91 9.97
C PHE A 111 -6.56 3.28 10.27
N LYS A 112 -6.59 2.10 10.89
CA LYS A 112 -7.83 1.34 11.09
C LYS A 112 -8.61 1.73 12.35
N TYR A 113 -7.93 2.14 13.42
CA TYR A 113 -8.57 2.31 14.74
C TYR A 113 -8.52 3.74 15.27
N THR A 114 -7.73 4.66 14.70
CA THR A 114 -7.68 6.04 15.22
C THR A 114 -9.04 6.72 15.25
N ASN A 115 -9.82 6.65 14.15
CA ASN A 115 -11.17 7.24 14.12
C ASN A 115 -12.09 6.62 15.18
N PHE A 116 -12.00 5.31 15.39
CA PHE A 116 -12.78 4.60 16.42
C PHE A 116 -12.36 5.04 17.83
N ILE A 117 -11.06 5.17 18.10
CA ILE A 117 -10.54 5.59 19.40
C ILE A 117 -10.96 7.02 19.72
N ILE A 118 -10.80 7.95 18.77
CA ILE A 118 -11.23 9.35 18.92
C ILE A 118 -12.73 9.41 19.21
N PHE A 119 -13.56 8.70 18.43
CA PHE A 119 -15.00 8.66 18.64
C PHE A 119 -15.40 8.23 20.05
N ASN A 120 -14.77 7.18 20.58
CA ASN A 120 -15.11 6.69 21.93
C ASN A 120 -14.64 7.66 23.01
N ILE A 121 -13.48 8.30 22.85
CA ILE A 121 -12.96 9.29 23.80
C ILE A 121 -13.87 10.53 23.84
N ASP A 122 -14.32 11.02 22.68
CA ASP A 122 -15.26 12.15 22.61
C ASP A 122 -16.57 11.84 23.35
N GLN A 123 -17.12 10.64 23.13
CA GLN A 123 -18.34 10.20 23.81
C GLN A 123 -18.17 10.04 25.33
N LEU A 124 -16.95 9.74 25.81
CA LEU A 124 -16.66 9.57 27.23
C LEU A 124 -16.40 10.89 27.95
N ILE A 125 -15.69 11.83 27.31
CA ILE A 125 -15.23 13.09 27.94
C ILE A 125 -16.20 14.24 27.65
N GLY A 126 -17.13 14.07 26.71
CA GLY A 126 -18.04 15.13 26.26
C GLY A 126 -17.32 16.27 25.52
N SER A 127 -16.11 16.02 25.06
CA SER A 127 -15.37 16.92 24.16
C SER A 127 -15.89 16.77 22.74
N ASN A 128 -15.93 17.88 21.99
CA ASN A 128 -16.03 17.84 20.54
C ASN A 128 -14.62 17.98 19.97
N PHE A 129 -13.76 16.95 20.08
CA PHE A 129 -12.59 16.92 19.23
C PHE A 129 -13.12 16.85 17.78
N GLY A 130 -12.84 17.87 16.97
CA GLY A 130 -13.33 17.92 15.60
C GLY A 130 -12.92 16.66 14.84
N PHE A 131 -13.90 15.87 14.38
CA PHE A 131 -13.65 14.67 13.61
C PHE A 131 -12.83 15.01 12.38
N THR A 132 -11.56 14.61 12.39
CA THR A 132 -10.73 14.62 11.19
C THR A 132 -10.82 13.22 10.62
N GLU A 133 -11.65 13.01 9.59
CA GLU A 133 -11.76 11.71 8.94
C GLU A 133 -10.40 11.34 8.32
N ILE A 134 -9.70 10.41 8.96
CA ILE A 134 -8.48 9.85 8.38
C ILE A 134 -8.91 9.00 7.19
N PHE A 135 -8.50 9.39 5.98
CA PHE A 135 -8.72 8.61 4.78
C PHE A 135 -8.03 7.25 4.92
N LEU A 136 -8.80 6.17 4.74
CA LEU A 136 -8.31 4.81 4.85
C LEU A 136 -7.75 4.35 3.50
N PRO A 137 -6.44 4.10 3.37
CA PRO A 137 -5.89 3.61 2.12
C PRO A 137 -6.42 2.21 1.80
N VAL A 138 -6.81 2.01 0.54
CA VAL A 138 -7.34 0.75 0.06
C VAL A 138 -6.30 -0.35 0.20
N GLY A 139 -6.68 -1.48 0.79
CA GLY A 139 -5.81 -2.65 0.89
C GLY A 139 -4.75 -2.58 2.00
N ILE A 140 -4.81 -1.62 2.92
CA ILE A 140 -3.85 -1.50 4.03
C ILE A 140 -3.71 -2.76 4.87
N SER A 141 -4.83 -3.38 5.25
CA SER A 141 -4.78 -4.65 5.98
C SER A 141 -4.09 -5.75 5.17
N PHE A 142 -4.33 -5.81 3.86
CA PHE A 142 -3.78 -6.86 3.01
C PHE A 142 -2.26 -6.76 2.90
N TYR A 143 -1.71 -5.60 2.50
CA TYR A 143 -0.26 -5.48 2.36
C TYR A 143 0.46 -5.52 3.71
N THR A 144 -0.17 -5.06 4.80
CA THR A 144 0.40 -5.20 6.15
C THR A 144 0.50 -6.66 6.57
N PHE A 145 -0.53 -7.48 6.32
CA PHE A 145 -0.43 -8.92 6.61
C PHE A 145 0.57 -9.62 5.69
N GLN A 146 0.69 -9.21 4.43
CA GLN A 146 1.72 -9.72 3.52
C GLN A 146 3.14 -9.37 3.99
N SER A 147 3.35 -8.14 4.46
CA SER A 147 4.60 -7.66 5.07
C SER A 147 4.99 -8.53 6.27
N VAL A 148 4.05 -8.75 7.19
CA VAL A 148 4.28 -9.59 8.37
C VAL A 148 4.53 -11.05 8.00
N SER A 149 3.76 -11.61 7.06
CA SER A 149 4.00 -12.98 6.55
C SER A 149 5.40 -13.11 6.00
N TYR A 150 5.82 -12.18 5.13
CA TYR A 150 7.16 -12.19 4.53
C TYR A 150 8.29 -12.19 5.58
N ILE A 151 8.19 -11.36 6.62
CA ILE A 151 9.20 -11.33 7.69
C ILE A 151 9.21 -12.63 8.49
N ILE A 152 8.03 -13.20 8.78
CA ILE A 152 7.91 -14.47 9.51
C ILE A 152 8.44 -15.64 8.66
N ASP A 153 8.17 -15.66 7.36
CA ASP A 153 8.59 -16.73 6.43
C ASP A 153 10.13 -16.81 6.30
N ILE A 154 10.84 -15.71 6.56
CA ILE A 154 12.32 -15.65 6.54
C ILE A 154 12.94 -16.02 7.90
N TYR A 155 12.20 -15.81 9.00
CA TYR A 155 12.69 -16.04 10.36
C TYR A 155 12.84 -17.53 10.68
#